data_AF-A0A524AL17-F1
#
_entry.id   AF-A0A524AL17-F1
#
_cell.length_a   1.000
_cell.length_b   1.000
_cell.length_c   1.000
_cell.angle_alpha   90.00
_cell.angle_beta   90.00
_cell.angle_gamma   90.00
#
_symmetry.space_group_name_H-M   'P 1'
#
loop_
_entity.id
_entity.type
_entity.pdbx_description
1 polymer ?
#
loop_
_entity_poly.entity_id
_entity_poly.type
_entity_poly.pdbx_seq_one_letter_code
_entity_poly.pdbx_strand_id
1 'polypeptide(L)'
;MMNHLAHILTCLYILLVRLYPRSFRAEFEDEMQAVFEEMVEQETKKGIFALASVCLRELLDAPLTLLRVHWFSWRKKEKATSDSTVGFPPVPISGLPPPSPDGRASWMQAGLEVSLFLSTGIILVLLSYLPLTWPVSGPPRSLGSIDAVSLLLFIPLFLVGLTRGLPRWAYPFGGILLGYGFLTAIRFDMLPFLVASLLAFVLLAIAAAVVNARVRPLPPLLRRMGQSIGLDWTRLSFCIYGIMPLMITTAFDDARCNNQTPYLAISVLLMVAGAFAHIRSRRTVLQMTALLGGMSLSFWCALLDRAYFMGGLGSWISSPGPWLAGIGWTLKLWASMTALILAPFLIGLAHRALTPRRAA
;
A
#
# COMPACT_ATOMS: atom_id res chain seq x y z
N MET A 1 4.26 -37.32 12.56
CA MET A 1 4.18 -36.12 11.71
C MET A 1 2.84 -35.39 11.86
N MET A 2 1.69 -36.06 11.78
CA MET A 2 0.36 -35.42 11.93
C MET A 2 0.15 -34.70 13.27
N ASN A 3 0.61 -35.29 14.40
CA ASN A 3 0.47 -34.66 15.72
C ASN A 3 1.23 -33.31 15.82
N HIS A 4 2.40 -33.18 15.17
CA HIS A 4 3.13 -31.91 15.14
C HIS A 4 2.41 -30.86 14.30
N LEU A 5 1.82 -31.27 13.17
CA LEU A 5 1.07 -30.36 12.29
C LEU A 5 -0.19 -29.85 12.99
N ALA A 6 -0.94 -30.74 13.67
CA ALA A 6 -2.09 -30.36 14.50
C ALA A 6 -1.69 -29.35 15.59
N HIS A 7 -0.57 -29.59 16.29
CA HIS A 7 -0.10 -28.67 17.33
C HIS A 7 0.28 -27.28 16.77
N ILE A 8 0.95 -27.23 15.61
CA ILE A 8 1.29 -25.96 14.94
C ILE A 8 0.01 -25.20 14.55
N LEU A 9 -1.01 -25.90 14.05
CA LEU A 9 -2.28 -25.31 13.67
C LEU A 9 -3.02 -24.74 14.89
N THR A 10 -3.06 -25.47 16.00
CA THR A 10 -3.66 -24.98 17.26
C THR A 10 -2.94 -23.74 17.75
N CYS A 11 -1.60 -23.72 17.74
CA CYS A 11 -0.82 -22.53 18.10
C CYS A 11 -1.12 -21.33 17.20
N LEU A 12 -1.27 -21.55 15.89
CA LEU A 12 -1.59 -20.49 14.93
C LEU A 12 -3.02 -19.97 15.13
N TYR A 13 -3.97 -20.86 15.42
CA TYR A 13 -5.34 -20.50 15.74
C TYR A 13 -5.41 -19.66 17.03
N ILE A 14 -4.72 -20.08 18.10
CA ILE A 14 -4.62 -19.29 19.35
C ILE A 14 -4.09 -17.87 19.07
N LEU A 15 -3.09 -17.75 18.18
CA LEU A 15 -2.56 -16.45 17.78
C LEU A 15 -3.58 -15.60 17.03
N LEU A 16 -4.41 -16.21 16.17
CA LEU A 16 -5.53 -15.54 15.49
C LEU A 16 -6.62 -15.12 16.49
N VAL A 17 -6.98 -15.97 17.46
CA VAL A 17 -7.98 -15.63 18.48
C VAL A 17 -7.55 -14.40 19.27
N ARG A 18 -6.26 -14.24 19.59
CA ARG A 18 -5.73 -13.06 20.29
C ARG A 18 -5.96 -11.73 19.57
N LEU A 19 -6.24 -11.74 18.26
CA LEU A 19 -6.57 -10.54 17.49
C LEU A 19 -8.01 -10.04 17.75
N TYR A 20 -8.89 -10.85 18.33
CA TYR A 20 -10.25 -10.43 18.66
C TYR A 20 -10.28 -9.36 19.77
N PRO A 21 -11.33 -8.50 19.80
CA PRO A 21 -11.50 -7.51 20.87
C PRO A 21 -11.47 -8.17 22.26
N ARG A 22 -10.81 -7.52 23.23
CA ARG A 22 -10.66 -8.05 24.59
C ARG A 22 -11.99 -8.46 25.24
N SER A 23 -13.05 -7.68 25.02
CA SER A 23 -14.38 -7.98 25.56
C SER A 23 -15.00 -9.24 24.98
N PHE A 24 -14.74 -9.53 23.70
CA PHE A 24 -15.25 -10.73 23.04
C PHE A 24 -14.45 -11.96 23.46
N ARG A 25 -13.12 -11.81 23.57
CA ARG A 25 -12.25 -12.88 24.07
C ARG A 25 -12.59 -13.32 25.48
N ALA A 26 -12.87 -12.38 26.38
CA ALA A 26 -13.25 -12.70 27.75
C ALA A 26 -14.52 -13.57 27.86
N GLU A 27 -15.35 -13.59 26.81
CA GLU A 27 -16.61 -14.34 26.78
C GLU A 27 -16.49 -15.64 25.96
N PHE A 28 -15.73 -15.63 24.86
CA PHE A 28 -15.74 -16.72 23.85
C PHE A 28 -14.37 -17.37 23.59
N GLU A 29 -13.27 -16.93 24.21
CA GLU A 29 -11.93 -17.48 23.91
C GLU A 29 -11.84 -18.98 24.20
N ASP A 30 -12.32 -19.43 25.36
CA ASP A 30 -12.26 -20.82 25.78
C ASP A 30 -13.16 -21.72 24.91
N GLU A 31 -14.37 -21.26 24.59
CA GLU A 31 -15.30 -21.98 23.72
C GLU A 31 -14.75 -22.14 22.30
N MET A 32 -14.21 -21.07 21.72
CA MET A 32 -13.62 -21.11 20.38
C MET A 32 -12.42 -22.05 20.31
N GLN A 33 -11.56 -22.06 21.34
CA GLN A 33 -10.41 -22.97 21.39
C GLN A 33 -10.87 -24.43 21.52
N ALA A 34 -11.83 -24.71 22.41
CA ALA A 34 -12.36 -26.07 22.59
C ALA A 34 -13.02 -26.61 21.31
N VAL A 35 -13.85 -25.79 20.63
CA VAL A 35 -14.50 -26.18 19.37
C VAL A 35 -13.47 -26.44 18.28
N PHE A 36 -12.42 -25.62 18.19
CA PHE A 36 -11.35 -25.83 17.21
C PHE A 36 -10.52 -27.08 17.51
N GLU A 37 -10.19 -27.34 18.79
CA GLU A 37 -9.46 -28.54 19.20
C GLU A 37 -10.26 -29.82 18.90
N GLU A 38 -11.55 -29.83 19.23
CA GLU A 38 -12.44 -30.96 18.91
C GLU A 38 -12.50 -31.19 17.39
N MET A 39 -12.64 -30.12 16.61
CA MET A 39 -12.68 -30.18 15.15
C MET A 39 -11.37 -30.73 14.57
N VAL A 40 -10.21 -30.29 15.07
CA VAL A 40 -8.89 -30.80 14.66
C VAL A 40 -8.75 -32.28 15.02
N GLU A 41 -9.21 -32.72 16.19
CA GLU A 41 -9.16 -34.13 16.59
C GLU A 41 -10.02 -35.02 15.68
N GLN A 42 -11.25 -34.59 15.39
CA GLN A 42 -12.18 -35.32 14.51
C GLN A 42 -11.65 -35.45 13.09
N GLU A 43 -11.08 -34.37 12.53
CA GLU A 43 -10.57 -34.37 11.15
C GLU A 43 -9.21 -35.06 11.03
N THR A 44 -8.41 -35.08 12.09
CA THR A 44 -7.16 -35.86 12.12
C THR A 44 -7.43 -37.36 11.91
N LYS A 45 -8.56 -37.88 12.40
CA LYS A 45 -9.00 -39.27 12.20
C LYS A 45 -9.38 -39.57 10.74
N LYS A 46 -9.76 -38.54 9.96
CA LYS A 46 -10.17 -38.65 8.54
C LYS A 46 -9.01 -38.49 7.56
N GLY A 47 -7.84 -38.04 8.03
CA GLY A 47 -6.61 -37.91 7.23
C GLY A 47 -6.22 -36.46 6.90
N ILE A 48 -5.05 -36.30 6.29
CA ILE A 48 -4.39 -34.98 6.16
C ILE A 48 -5.14 -33.99 5.26
N PHE A 49 -5.85 -34.46 4.23
CA PHE A 49 -6.61 -33.60 3.33
C PHE A 49 -7.86 -33.02 4.00
N ALA A 50 -8.54 -33.81 4.82
CA ALA A 50 -9.71 -33.37 5.57
C ALA A 50 -9.31 -32.30 6.60
N LEU A 51 -8.23 -32.56 7.34
CA LEU A 51 -7.61 -31.59 8.24
C LEU A 51 -7.21 -30.29 7.51
N ALA A 52 -6.50 -30.38 6.38
CA ALA A 52 -6.07 -29.22 5.63
C ALA A 52 -7.26 -28.38 5.09
N SER A 53 -8.31 -29.04 4.60
CA SER A 53 -9.51 -28.38 4.10
C SER A 53 -10.23 -27.59 5.20
N VAL A 54 -10.37 -28.18 6.38
CA VAL A 54 -11.03 -27.53 7.52
C VAL A 54 -10.20 -26.37 8.05
N CYS A 55 -8.88 -26.55 8.18
CA CYS A 55 -8.01 -25.46 8.60
C CYS A 55 -8.00 -24.30 7.61
N LEU A 56 -7.99 -24.58 6.30
CA LEU A 56 -8.06 -23.52 5.29
C LEU A 56 -9.37 -22.74 5.38
N ARG A 57 -10.49 -23.44 5.56
CA ARG A 57 -11.81 -22.81 5.73
C ARG A 57 -11.84 -21.90 6.96
N GLU A 58 -11.42 -22.40 8.12
CA GLU A 58 -11.37 -21.60 9.35
C GLU A 58 -10.42 -20.41 9.22
N LEU A 59 -9.26 -20.59 8.56
CA LEU A 59 -8.31 -19.51 8.33
C LEU A 59 -8.88 -18.40 7.43
N LEU A 60 -9.74 -18.77 6.47
CA LEU A 60 -10.40 -17.83 5.56
C LEU A 60 -11.64 -17.16 6.19
N ASP A 61 -12.38 -17.88 7.04
CA ASP A 61 -13.58 -17.36 7.72
C ASP A 61 -13.23 -16.49 8.93
N ALA A 62 -12.15 -16.81 9.66
CA ALA A 62 -11.67 -16.06 10.82
C ALA A 62 -11.49 -14.55 10.58
N PRO A 63 -10.81 -14.06 9.53
CA PRO A 63 -10.64 -12.62 9.31
C PRO A 63 -11.97 -11.91 9.05
N LEU A 64 -12.92 -12.57 8.38
CA LEU A 64 -14.24 -12.00 8.08
C LEU A 64 -15.10 -11.90 9.35
N THR A 65 -15.08 -12.93 10.20
CA THR A 65 -15.73 -12.92 11.50
C THR A 65 -15.11 -11.88 12.43
N LEU A 66 -13.78 -11.79 12.46
CA LEU A 66 -13.05 -10.79 13.22
C LEU A 66 -13.42 -9.36 12.81
N LEU A 67 -13.49 -9.08 11.50
CA LEU A 67 -13.95 -7.79 10.98
C LEU A 67 -15.38 -7.48 11.40
N ARG A 68 -16.28 -8.47 11.34
CA ARG A 68 -17.68 -8.32 11.74
C ARG A 68 -17.81 -8.01 13.24
N VAL A 69 -17.10 -8.74 14.10
CA VAL A 69 -17.10 -8.52 15.56
C VAL A 69 -16.50 -7.14 15.90
N HIS A 70 -15.40 -6.75 15.25
CA HIS A 70 -14.84 -5.41 15.40
C HIS A 70 -15.83 -4.31 14.98
N TRP A 71 -16.52 -4.51 13.86
CA TRP A 71 -17.51 -3.57 13.36
C TRP A 71 -18.69 -3.40 14.33
N PHE A 72 -19.23 -4.50 14.85
CA PHE A 72 -20.31 -4.46 15.83
C PHE A 72 -19.87 -3.82 17.15
N SER A 73 -18.69 -4.16 17.66
CA SER A 73 -18.17 -3.55 18.90
C SER A 73 -17.94 -2.05 18.74
N TRP A 74 -17.47 -1.61 17.57
CA TRP A 74 -17.32 -0.20 17.25
C TRP A 74 -18.68 0.53 17.21
N ARG A 75 -19.69 -0.03 16.53
CA ARG A 75 -21.05 0.55 16.53
C ARG A 75 -21.70 0.58 17.91
N LYS A 76 -21.47 -0.44 18.74
CA LYS A 76 -22.00 -0.48 20.12
C LYS A 76 -21.41 0.66 20.95
N LYS A 77 -20.11 0.96 20.77
CA LYS A 77 -19.46 2.12 21.41
C LYS A 77 -20.04 3.44 20.92
N GLU A 78 -20.25 3.60 19.62
CA GLU A 78 -20.86 4.83 19.08
C GLU A 78 -22.27 5.07 19.64
N LYS A 79 -23.11 4.03 19.74
CA LYS A 79 -24.44 4.14 20.35
C LYS A 79 -24.36 4.49 21.84
N ALA A 80 -23.50 3.80 22.60
CA ALA A 80 -23.32 4.08 24.01
C ALA A 80 -22.83 5.51 24.28
N THR A 81 -21.93 6.03 23.44
CA THR A 81 -21.50 7.43 23.50
C THR A 81 -22.61 8.40 23.08
N SER A 82 -23.44 8.05 22.09
CA SER A 82 -24.56 8.89 21.67
C SER A 82 -25.67 9.00 22.73
N ASP A 83 -26.05 7.88 23.36
CA ASP A 83 -27.12 7.83 24.36
C ASP A 83 -26.73 8.53 25.68
N SER A 84 -25.43 8.55 26.00
CA SER A 84 -24.92 9.30 27.16
C SER A 84 -24.86 10.82 26.94
N THR A 85 -25.17 11.31 25.73
CA THR A 85 -25.19 12.75 25.38
C THR A 85 -26.58 13.38 25.33
N VAL A 86 -27.66 12.65 25.64
CA VAL A 86 -29.06 13.14 25.52
C VAL A 86 -29.41 14.31 26.47
N GLY A 87 -28.49 14.75 27.33
CA GLY A 87 -28.63 15.96 28.16
C GLY A 87 -27.78 17.17 27.76
N PHE A 88 -26.92 17.09 26.74
CA PHE A 88 -26.05 18.20 26.36
C PHE A 88 -26.56 18.89 25.08
N PRO A 89 -26.56 20.24 25.03
CA PRO A 89 -26.92 21.00 23.83
C PRO A 89 -26.06 20.55 22.64
N PRO A 90 -26.55 20.69 21.40
CA PRO A 90 -25.91 20.16 20.20
C PRO A 90 -24.42 20.49 20.19
N VAL A 91 -23.61 19.45 20.39
CA VAL A 91 -22.15 19.57 20.36
C VAL A 91 -21.81 20.12 18.98
N PRO A 92 -21.12 21.26 18.89
CA PRO A 92 -20.70 21.82 17.61
C PRO A 92 -20.01 20.73 16.78
N ILE A 93 -20.03 20.86 15.46
CA ILE A 93 -19.43 19.92 14.47
C ILE A 93 -17.94 19.57 14.75
N SER A 94 -17.33 20.21 15.75
CA SER A 94 -16.07 19.87 16.43
C SER A 94 -16.02 18.51 17.14
N GLY A 95 -17.11 17.74 17.25
CA GLY A 95 -17.13 16.44 17.95
C GLY A 95 -16.35 15.27 17.30
N LEU A 96 -15.67 15.50 16.17
CA LEU A 96 -14.72 14.51 15.66
C LEU A 96 -13.50 14.46 16.58
N PRO A 97 -12.99 13.26 16.94
CA PRO A 97 -11.71 13.18 17.63
C PRO A 97 -10.68 13.99 16.84
N PRO A 98 -9.83 14.78 17.52
CA PRO A 98 -8.88 15.64 16.85
C PRO A 98 -8.10 14.83 15.81
N PRO A 99 -7.79 15.41 14.64
CA PRO A 99 -7.03 14.72 13.62
C PRO A 99 -5.80 14.09 14.28
N SER A 100 -5.52 12.83 13.94
CA SER A 100 -4.39 12.09 14.52
C SER A 100 -3.17 13.02 14.50
N PRO A 101 -2.48 13.20 15.64
CA PRO A 101 -1.36 14.13 15.75
C PRO A 101 -0.42 13.89 14.58
N ASP A 102 0.21 14.96 14.08
CA ASP A 102 0.84 15.05 12.75
C ASP A 102 1.85 13.93 12.42
N GLY A 103 2.19 13.07 13.38
CA GLY A 103 2.78 11.75 13.17
C GLY A 103 4.27 11.79 12.90
N ARG A 104 4.75 12.93 12.38
CA ARG A 104 6.16 13.24 12.07
C ARG A 104 7.08 13.12 13.29
N ALA A 105 6.55 13.18 14.50
CA ALA A 105 7.30 13.00 15.74
C ALA A 105 7.48 11.53 16.13
N SER A 106 6.63 10.63 15.65
CA SER A 106 6.69 9.21 15.98
C SER A 106 7.61 8.47 15.01
N TRP A 107 8.76 8.03 15.51
CA TRP A 107 9.68 7.17 14.76
C TRP A 107 9.04 5.86 14.29
N MET A 108 8.10 5.32 15.07
CA MET A 108 7.37 4.10 14.70
C MET A 108 6.52 4.31 13.44
N GLN A 109 5.85 5.47 13.33
CA GLN A 109 5.06 5.78 12.12
C GLN A 109 5.95 6.02 10.90
N ALA A 110 7.07 6.74 11.08
CA ALA A 110 8.05 6.92 10.01
C ALA A 110 8.64 5.58 9.55
N GLY A 111 8.91 4.66 10.48
CA GLY A 111 9.36 3.30 10.16
C GLY A 111 8.35 2.52 9.33
N LEU A 112 7.06 2.59 9.66
CA LEU A 112 5.98 1.97 8.87
C LEU A 112 5.79 2.63 7.49
N GLU A 113 6.03 3.93 7.37
CA GLU A 113 5.98 4.65 6.09
C GLU A 113 7.12 4.25 5.16
N VAL A 114 8.32 4.07 5.70
CA VAL A 114 9.50 3.66 4.94
C VAL A 114 9.53 2.16 4.67
N SER A 115 8.91 1.34 5.53
CA SER A 115 8.98 -0.11 5.44
C SER A 115 8.49 -0.64 4.10
N LEU A 116 7.51 0.00 3.44
CA LEU A 116 7.08 -0.38 2.09
C LEU A 116 8.21 -0.24 1.07
N PHE A 117 8.89 0.92 1.06
CA PHE A 117 9.96 1.18 0.09
C PHE A 117 11.16 0.25 0.36
N LEU A 118 11.46 0.04 1.64
CA LEU A 118 12.52 -0.85 2.06
C LEU A 118 12.21 -2.32 1.75
N SER A 119 11.01 -2.81 2.09
CA SER A 119 10.62 -4.20 1.85
C SER A 119 10.54 -4.49 0.36
N THR A 120 9.92 -3.59 -0.42
CA THR A 120 9.86 -3.74 -1.88
C THR A 120 11.27 -3.70 -2.45
N GLY A 121 12.08 -2.73 -2.03
CA GLY A 121 13.47 -2.62 -2.44
C GLY A 121 14.31 -3.87 -2.16
N ILE A 122 14.21 -4.43 -0.95
CA ILE A 122 14.86 -5.67 -0.56
C ILE A 122 14.38 -6.82 -1.44
N ILE A 123 13.07 -6.97 -1.65
CA ILE A 123 12.51 -8.01 -2.53
C ILE A 123 13.11 -7.87 -3.95
N LEU A 124 13.17 -6.66 -4.50
CA LEU A 124 13.74 -6.42 -5.84
C LEU A 124 15.23 -6.75 -5.93
N VAL A 125 16.00 -6.39 -4.90
CA VAL A 125 17.41 -6.73 -4.80
C VAL A 125 17.58 -8.23 -4.67
N LEU A 126 16.89 -8.89 -3.73
CA LEU A 126 16.96 -10.34 -3.55
C LEU A 126 16.62 -11.09 -4.83
N LEU A 127 15.55 -10.70 -5.53
CA LEU A 127 15.17 -11.32 -6.81
C LEU A 127 16.15 -11.04 -7.95
N SER A 128 16.97 -9.99 -7.84
CA SER A 128 17.96 -9.64 -8.86
C SER A 128 19.32 -10.30 -8.63
N TYR A 129 19.74 -10.46 -7.37
CA TYR A 129 21.07 -11.00 -7.05
C TYR A 129 21.05 -12.46 -6.62
N LEU A 130 19.94 -12.97 -6.08
CA LEU A 130 19.84 -14.38 -5.73
C LEU A 130 19.36 -15.17 -6.95
N PRO A 131 20.11 -16.21 -7.38
CA PRO A 131 19.65 -17.14 -8.40
C PRO A 131 18.55 -18.01 -7.78
N LEU A 132 17.34 -17.46 -7.69
CA LEU A 132 16.15 -18.22 -7.35
C LEU A 132 15.85 -19.13 -8.55
N THR A 133 16.37 -20.36 -8.52
CA THR A 133 16.15 -21.43 -9.52
C THR A 133 14.72 -21.98 -9.45
N TRP A 134 13.72 -21.11 -9.33
CA TRP A 134 12.33 -21.53 -9.29
C TRP A 134 11.98 -22.13 -10.66
N PRO A 135 11.34 -23.32 -10.68
CA PRO A 135 10.96 -24.01 -11.92
C PRO A 135 9.79 -23.34 -12.64
N VAL A 136 9.50 -22.06 -12.34
CA VAL A 136 8.45 -21.31 -13.01
C VAL A 136 8.98 -20.97 -14.39
N SER A 137 8.35 -21.54 -15.41
CA SER A 137 8.53 -21.22 -16.82
C SER A 137 8.08 -19.78 -17.09
N GLY A 138 8.92 -18.83 -16.69
CA GLY A 138 8.67 -17.41 -16.83
C GLY A 138 9.92 -16.60 -16.47
N PRO A 139 10.01 -15.33 -16.91
CA PRO A 139 11.12 -14.46 -16.54
C PRO A 139 11.26 -14.40 -15.00
N PRO A 140 12.48 -14.42 -14.43
CA PRO A 140 12.70 -14.34 -12.98
C PRO A 140 12.21 -13.02 -12.37
N ARG A 141 12.08 -11.97 -13.19
CA ARG A 141 11.42 -10.69 -12.85
C ARG A 141 10.02 -10.57 -13.43
N SER A 142 9.41 -11.67 -13.86
CA SER A 142 8.04 -11.61 -14.34
C SER A 142 7.19 -11.08 -13.20
N LEU A 143 6.41 -10.05 -13.54
CA LEU A 143 5.42 -9.43 -12.67
C LEU A 143 4.76 -10.52 -11.80
N GLY A 144 4.28 -11.63 -12.38
CA GLY A 144 3.54 -12.69 -11.67
C GLY A 144 4.11 -13.18 -10.32
N SER A 145 5.43 -13.38 -10.17
CA SER A 145 6.01 -13.84 -8.90
C SER A 145 6.11 -12.73 -7.85
N ILE A 146 6.52 -11.53 -8.30
CA ILE A 146 6.67 -10.33 -7.46
C ILE A 146 5.28 -9.82 -7.06
N ASP A 147 4.34 -9.94 -7.98
CA ASP A 147 2.95 -9.53 -7.91
C ASP A 147 2.23 -10.22 -6.75
N ALA A 148 2.29 -11.55 -6.71
CA ALA A 148 1.58 -12.32 -5.68
C ALA A 148 2.07 -11.97 -4.26
N VAL A 149 3.40 -11.91 -4.08
CA VAL A 149 4.00 -11.58 -2.77
C VAL A 149 3.70 -10.14 -2.37
N SER A 150 3.84 -9.19 -3.31
CA SER A 150 3.60 -7.77 -3.06
C SER A 150 2.13 -7.51 -2.74
N LEU A 151 1.20 -8.08 -3.51
CA LEU A 151 -0.24 -7.93 -3.26
C LEU A 151 -0.65 -8.53 -1.92
N LEU A 152 -0.19 -9.75 -1.61
CA LEU A 152 -0.53 -10.45 -0.36
C LEU A 152 -0.01 -9.69 0.87
N LEU A 153 1.13 -8.99 0.74
CA LEU A 153 1.68 -8.16 1.80
C LEU A 153 0.99 -6.79 1.91
N PHE A 154 0.73 -6.12 0.78
CA PHE A 154 0.31 -4.71 0.78
C PHE A 154 -1.19 -4.50 0.88
N ILE A 155 -2.02 -5.43 0.39
CA ILE A 155 -3.49 -5.33 0.50
C ILE A 155 -3.92 -5.27 1.98
N PRO A 156 -3.50 -6.20 2.87
CA PRO A 156 -3.94 -6.16 4.26
C PRO A 156 -3.50 -4.87 4.97
N LEU A 157 -2.28 -4.41 4.72
CA LEU A 157 -1.76 -3.16 5.29
C LEU A 157 -2.57 -1.95 4.80
N PHE A 158 -2.85 -1.87 3.51
CA PHE A 158 -3.70 -0.81 2.96
C PHE A 158 -5.12 -0.83 3.54
N LEU A 159 -5.73 -2.01 3.67
CA LEU A 159 -7.05 -2.18 4.29
C LEU A 159 -7.05 -1.73 5.76
N VAL A 160 -6.03 -2.08 6.54
CA VAL A 160 -5.85 -1.57 7.91
C VAL A 160 -5.72 -0.04 7.90
N GLY A 161 -5.00 0.53 6.93
CA GLY A 161 -4.91 1.97 6.71
C GLY A 161 -6.27 2.61 6.42
N LEU A 162 -7.06 2.03 5.53
CA LEU A 162 -8.40 2.48 5.17
C LEU A 162 -9.33 2.50 6.39
N THR A 163 -9.36 1.43 7.19
CA THR A 163 -10.18 1.39 8.42
C THR A 163 -9.79 2.44 9.46
N ARG A 164 -8.53 2.92 9.40
CA ARG A 164 -8.02 4.00 10.26
C ARG A 164 -8.14 5.40 9.64
N GLY A 165 -8.78 5.53 8.49
CA GLY A 165 -9.01 6.82 7.83
C GLY A 165 -7.84 7.31 6.97
N LEU A 166 -7.06 6.38 6.41
CA LEU A 166 -5.84 6.65 5.64
C LEU A 166 -4.84 7.50 6.44
N PRO A 167 -4.21 6.91 7.47
CA PRO A 167 -3.00 7.50 8.05
C PRO A 167 -1.91 7.60 6.98
N ARG A 168 -0.91 8.44 7.22
CA ARG A 168 0.14 8.75 6.25
C ARG A 168 0.89 7.51 5.74
N TRP A 169 1.17 6.56 6.62
CA TRP A 169 1.75 5.26 6.25
C TRP A 169 0.95 4.48 5.23
N ALA A 170 -0.37 4.67 5.12
CA ALA A 170 -1.20 3.92 4.19
C ALA A 170 -1.08 4.39 2.72
N TYR A 171 -0.64 5.64 2.48
CA TYR A 171 -0.66 6.23 1.14
C TYR A 171 0.27 5.51 0.15
N PRO A 172 1.54 5.19 0.48
CA PRO A 172 2.42 4.45 -0.43
C PRO A 172 1.85 3.07 -0.81
N PHE A 173 1.13 2.40 0.10
CA PHE A 173 0.45 1.13 -0.20
C PHE A 173 -0.69 1.31 -1.21
N GLY A 174 -1.46 2.40 -1.10
CA GLY A 174 -2.44 2.75 -2.13
C GLY A 174 -1.77 3.00 -3.48
N GLY A 175 -0.63 3.69 -3.46
CA GLY A 175 0.24 3.94 -4.60
C GLY A 175 0.65 2.68 -5.34
N ILE A 176 1.30 1.76 -4.64
CA ILE A 176 1.79 0.52 -5.25
C ILE A 176 0.63 -0.33 -5.80
N LEU A 177 -0.52 -0.37 -5.13
CA LEU A 177 -1.71 -1.08 -5.63
C LEU A 177 -2.30 -0.42 -6.89
N LEU A 178 -2.31 0.91 -6.96
CA LEU A 178 -2.73 1.64 -8.16
C LEU A 178 -1.74 1.42 -9.32
N GLY A 179 -0.45 1.52 -9.05
CA GLY A 179 0.61 1.26 -10.03
C GLY A 179 0.55 -0.17 -10.56
N TYR A 180 0.30 -1.12 -9.66
CA TYR A 180 0.08 -2.51 -10.00
C TYR A 180 -1.09 -2.67 -10.96
N GLY A 181 -2.27 -2.18 -10.57
CA GLY A 181 -3.48 -2.27 -11.41
C GLY A 181 -3.26 -1.63 -12.78
N PHE A 182 -2.51 -0.53 -12.83
CA PHE A 182 -2.13 0.14 -14.08
C PHE A 182 -1.22 -0.71 -14.97
N LEU A 183 -0.14 -1.28 -14.42
CA LEU A 183 0.76 -2.14 -15.19
C LEU A 183 0.08 -3.43 -15.65
N THR A 184 -0.74 -4.04 -14.80
CA THR A 184 -1.57 -5.20 -15.17
C THR A 184 -2.51 -4.84 -16.31
N ALA A 185 -3.18 -3.69 -16.24
CA ALA A 185 -4.09 -3.25 -17.28
C ALA A 185 -3.38 -3.03 -18.63
N ILE A 186 -2.18 -2.43 -18.63
CA ILE A 186 -1.37 -2.32 -19.86
C ILE A 186 -1.00 -3.70 -20.40
N ARG A 187 -0.53 -4.59 -19.52
CA ARG A 187 -0.04 -5.92 -19.92
C ARG A 187 -1.12 -6.80 -20.54
N PHE A 188 -2.35 -6.68 -20.07
CA PHE A 188 -3.49 -7.49 -20.54
C PHE A 188 -4.41 -6.71 -21.50
N ASP A 189 -3.99 -5.55 -22.01
CA ASP A 189 -4.79 -4.68 -22.88
C ASP A 189 -6.17 -4.29 -22.29
N MET A 190 -6.22 -4.16 -20.96
CA MET A 190 -7.40 -3.79 -20.18
C MET A 190 -7.38 -2.31 -19.75
N LEU A 191 -6.55 -1.46 -20.38
CA LEU A 191 -6.45 -0.05 -20.04
C LEU A 191 -7.81 0.68 -20.10
N PRO A 192 -8.69 0.46 -21.10
CA PRO A 192 -10.01 1.09 -21.13
C PRO A 192 -10.87 0.72 -19.91
N PHE A 193 -10.79 -0.54 -19.46
CA PHE A 193 -11.52 -1.01 -18.28
C PHE A 193 -11.00 -0.36 -16.99
N LEU A 194 -9.68 -0.23 -16.85
CA LEU A 194 -9.10 0.48 -15.71
C LEU A 194 -9.53 1.95 -15.70
N VAL A 195 -9.49 2.64 -16.83
CA VAL A 195 -9.93 4.04 -16.93
C VAL A 195 -11.42 4.18 -16.59
N ALA A 196 -12.27 3.29 -17.11
CA ALA A 196 -13.69 3.28 -16.80
C ALA A 196 -13.95 3.05 -15.29
N SER A 197 -13.23 2.12 -14.67
CA SER A 197 -13.38 1.84 -13.23
C SER A 197 -12.90 2.99 -12.35
N LEU A 198 -11.76 3.62 -12.68
CA LEU A 198 -11.27 4.81 -11.99
C LEU A 198 -12.24 6.00 -12.15
N LEU A 199 -12.77 6.21 -13.35
CA LEU A 199 -13.77 7.25 -13.61
C LEU A 199 -15.06 7.00 -12.82
N ALA A 200 -15.57 5.77 -12.83
CA ALA A 200 -16.75 5.39 -12.05
C ALA A 200 -16.53 5.61 -10.54
N PHE A 201 -15.33 5.28 -10.03
CA PHE A 201 -14.97 5.53 -8.64
C PHE A 201 -14.89 7.02 -8.31
N VAL A 202 -14.29 7.84 -9.18
CA VAL A 202 -14.25 9.29 -9.02
C VAL A 202 -15.65 9.90 -9.06
N LEU A 203 -16.49 9.49 -10.01
CA LEU A 203 -17.88 9.94 -10.10
C LEU A 203 -18.68 9.54 -8.86
N LEU A 204 -18.51 8.31 -8.36
CA LEU A 204 -19.13 7.85 -7.13
C LEU A 204 -18.65 8.66 -5.92
N ALA A 205 -17.35 8.98 -5.84
CA ALA A 205 -16.79 9.81 -4.79
C ALA A 205 -17.35 11.25 -4.83
N ILE A 206 -17.47 11.84 -6.03
CA ILE A 206 -18.08 13.16 -6.24
C ILE A 206 -19.56 13.12 -5.86
N ALA A 207 -20.32 12.14 -6.36
CA ALA A 207 -21.73 11.98 -6.02
C ALA A 207 -21.93 11.80 -4.51
N ALA A 208 -21.11 10.99 -3.86
CA ALA A 208 -21.12 10.82 -2.41
C ALA A 208 -20.79 12.14 -1.69
N ALA A 209 -19.84 12.94 -2.18
CA ALA A 209 -19.52 14.24 -1.60
C ALA A 209 -20.67 15.25 -1.75
N VAL A 210 -21.29 15.33 -2.94
CA VAL A 210 -22.38 16.26 -3.25
C VAL A 210 -23.67 15.89 -2.51
N VAL A 211 -24.06 14.62 -2.50
CA VAL A 211 -25.27 14.13 -1.82
C VAL A 211 -25.14 14.27 -0.30
N ASN A 212 -23.96 13.97 0.25
CA ASN A 212 -23.73 14.12 1.70
C ASN A 212 -23.57 15.57 2.17
N ALA A 213 -23.22 16.52 1.28
CA ALA A 213 -23.25 17.93 1.63
C ALA A 213 -24.68 18.42 1.99
N ARG A 214 -25.73 17.69 1.58
CA ARG A 214 -27.12 18.14 1.72
C ARG A 214 -27.96 17.40 2.75
N VAL A 215 -27.76 16.10 3.01
CA VAL A 215 -28.79 15.32 3.76
C VAL A 215 -28.25 14.33 4.80
N ARG A 216 -27.04 13.76 4.66
CA ARG A 216 -26.50 12.81 5.66
C ARG A 216 -24.99 12.89 5.80
N PRO A 217 -24.44 12.59 6.98
CA PRO A 217 -23.00 12.47 7.16
C PRO A 217 -22.44 11.29 6.34
N LEU A 218 -21.43 11.53 5.50
CA LEU A 218 -20.59 10.47 4.88
C LEU A 218 -20.24 9.38 5.91
N PRO A 219 -20.13 8.09 5.51
CA PRO A 219 -19.57 7.05 6.37
C PRO A 219 -18.30 7.55 7.07
N PRO A 220 -18.11 7.29 8.37
CA PRO A 220 -17.00 7.85 9.13
C PRO A 220 -15.62 7.64 8.47
N LEU A 221 -15.44 6.51 7.77
CA LEU A 221 -14.23 6.21 7.00
C LEU A 221 -13.98 7.21 5.87
N LEU A 222 -14.97 7.43 4.99
CA LEU A 222 -14.84 8.38 3.87
C LEU A 222 -14.65 9.82 4.35
N ARG A 223 -15.30 10.18 5.45
CA ARG A 223 -15.10 11.49 6.08
C ARG A 223 -13.66 11.66 6.57
N ARG A 224 -13.11 10.66 7.27
CA ARG A 224 -11.72 10.70 7.75
C ARG A 224 -10.73 10.73 6.60
N MET A 225 -10.99 9.99 5.52
CA MET A 225 -10.17 10.04 4.30
C MET A 225 -10.19 11.43 3.67
N GLY A 226 -11.38 12.01 3.50
CA GLY A 226 -11.53 13.37 2.97
C GLY A 226 -10.84 14.42 3.85
N GLN A 227 -10.94 14.29 5.17
CA GLN A 227 -10.21 15.14 6.12
C GLN A 227 -8.69 14.94 6.01
N SER A 228 -8.22 13.70 5.91
CA SER A 228 -6.80 13.35 5.77
C SER A 228 -6.18 14.00 4.53
N ILE A 229 -6.89 13.95 3.40
CA ILE A 229 -6.47 14.54 2.12
C ILE A 229 -6.59 16.08 2.17
N GLY A 230 -7.71 16.59 2.69
CA GLY A 230 -7.96 18.03 2.78
C GLY A 230 -6.97 18.77 3.67
N LEU A 231 -6.40 18.10 4.68
CA LEU A 231 -5.34 18.66 5.53
C LEU A 231 -4.00 18.81 4.79
N ASP A 232 -3.63 17.84 3.95
CA ASP A 232 -2.34 17.82 3.28
C ASP A 232 -2.37 17.09 1.93
N TRP A 233 -2.49 17.87 0.85
CA TRP A 233 -2.49 17.37 -0.53
C TRP A 233 -1.19 16.64 -0.91
N THR A 234 -0.09 16.89 -0.19
CA THR A 234 1.19 16.22 -0.45
C THR A 234 1.15 14.72 -0.18
N ARG A 235 0.16 14.26 0.60
CA ARG A 235 -0.08 12.83 0.83
C ARG A 235 -0.49 12.09 -0.44
N LEU A 236 -1.20 12.76 -1.36
CA LEU A 236 -1.51 12.17 -2.66
C LEU A 236 -0.27 12.08 -3.54
N SER A 237 0.63 13.07 -3.48
CA SER A 237 1.94 12.96 -4.14
C SER A 237 2.76 11.81 -3.57
N PHE A 238 2.70 11.57 -2.25
CA PHE A 238 3.35 10.42 -1.62
C PHE A 238 2.70 9.08 -1.97
N CYS A 239 1.38 9.06 -2.17
CA CYS A 239 0.67 7.93 -2.77
C CYS A 239 1.21 7.62 -4.16
N ILE A 240 1.27 8.61 -5.06
CA ILE A 240 1.80 8.43 -6.42
C ILE A 240 3.26 7.98 -6.37
N TYR A 241 4.07 8.52 -5.45
CA TYR A 241 5.45 8.08 -5.23
C TYR A 241 5.54 6.60 -4.80
N GLY A 242 4.50 6.03 -4.18
CA GLY A 242 4.41 4.60 -3.89
C GLY A 242 4.41 3.69 -5.13
N ILE A 243 4.16 4.23 -6.33
CA ILE A 243 4.26 3.51 -7.61
C ILE A 243 5.74 3.28 -8.00
N MET A 244 6.67 4.08 -7.46
CA MET A 244 8.08 4.09 -7.85
C MET A 244 8.79 2.74 -7.84
N PRO A 245 8.60 1.84 -6.85
CA PRO A 245 9.24 0.53 -6.89
C PRO A 245 8.89 -0.26 -8.16
N LEU A 246 7.64 -0.17 -8.64
CA LEU A 246 7.19 -0.83 -9.88
C LEU A 246 7.72 -0.11 -11.14
N MET A 247 7.91 1.21 -11.07
CA MET A 247 8.54 1.95 -12.17
C MET A 247 10.03 1.61 -12.28
N ILE A 248 10.71 1.43 -11.16
CA ILE A 248 12.11 1.02 -11.11
C ILE A 248 12.24 -0.40 -11.69
N THR A 249 11.38 -1.35 -11.34
CA THR A 249 11.46 -2.70 -11.94
C THR A 249 11.31 -2.67 -13.46
N THR A 250 10.35 -1.90 -13.97
CA THR A 250 10.12 -1.76 -15.41
C THR A 250 11.25 -1.01 -16.10
N ALA A 251 11.86 -0.02 -15.46
CA ALA A 251 13.00 0.71 -16.01
C ALA A 251 14.29 -0.11 -16.07
N PHE A 252 14.48 -1.05 -15.14
CA PHE A 252 15.64 -1.96 -15.06
C PHE A 252 15.42 -3.29 -15.80
N ASP A 253 14.34 -3.41 -16.57
CA ASP A 253 13.95 -4.68 -17.19
C ASP A 253 14.92 -5.16 -18.28
N ASP A 254 15.72 -4.26 -18.85
CA ASP A 254 16.65 -4.60 -19.94
C ASP A 254 17.99 -5.21 -19.45
N ALA A 255 18.39 -4.99 -18.20
CA ALA A 255 19.66 -5.49 -17.63
C ALA A 255 19.59 -6.98 -17.21
N ARG A 256 18.54 -7.70 -17.64
CA ARG A 256 18.13 -9.07 -17.24
C ARG A 256 19.22 -10.13 -17.31
N CYS A 257 20.22 -9.98 -18.17
CA CYS A 257 21.03 -11.14 -18.59
C CYS A 257 22.47 -11.18 -18.09
N ASN A 258 23.04 -10.12 -17.49
CA ASN A 258 24.45 -10.25 -17.08
C ASN A 258 25.03 -9.25 -16.09
N ASN A 259 24.25 -8.26 -15.62
CA ASN A 259 24.82 -7.19 -14.81
C ASN A 259 24.18 -7.15 -13.42
N GLN A 260 24.83 -7.86 -12.49
CA GLN A 260 24.70 -7.66 -11.05
C GLN A 260 25.35 -6.33 -10.63
N THR A 261 25.00 -5.24 -11.30
CA THR A 261 25.55 -3.91 -11.01
C THR A 261 24.93 -3.40 -9.72
N PRO A 262 25.65 -2.57 -8.95
CA PRO A 262 25.10 -1.99 -7.72
C PRO A 262 24.00 -0.94 -7.97
N TYR A 263 23.76 -0.55 -9.22
CA TYR A 263 22.89 0.58 -9.56
C TYR A 263 21.43 0.38 -9.15
N LEU A 264 20.90 -0.85 -9.21
CA LEU A 264 19.53 -1.14 -8.73
C LEU A 264 19.43 -0.93 -7.22
N ALA A 265 20.39 -1.46 -6.45
CA ALA A 265 20.43 -1.30 -5.00
C ALA A 265 20.57 0.18 -4.61
N ILE A 266 21.46 0.92 -5.28
CA ILE A 266 21.63 2.36 -5.08
C ILE A 266 20.34 3.11 -5.42
N SER A 267 19.68 2.77 -6.53
CA SER A 267 18.40 3.36 -6.94
C SER A 267 17.32 3.18 -5.87
N VAL A 268 17.21 1.97 -5.32
CA VAL A 268 16.29 1.67 -4.21
C VAL A 268 16.62 2.50 -2.96
N LEU A 269 17.89 2.59 -2.57
CA LEU A 269 18.31 3.37 -1.40
C LEU A 269 18.01 4.87 -1.56
N LEU A 270 18.21 5.42 -2.75
CA LEU A 270 17.89 6.82 -3.07
C LEU A 270 16.37 7.08 -3.01
N MET A 271 15.56 6.12 -3.48
CA MET A 271 14.11 6.19 -3.39
C MET A 271 13.65 6.20 -1.92
N VAL A 272 14.22 5.30 -1.11
CA VAL A 272 13.98 5.19 0.33
C VAL A 272 14.39 6.47 1.06
N ALA A 273 15.55 7.04 0.71
CA ALA A 273 16.02 8.31 1.28
C ALA A 273 15.07 9.47 0.93
N GLY A 274 14.56 9.53 -0.30
CA GLY A 274 13.55 10.50 -0.72
C GLY A 274 12.25 10.39 0.08
N ALA A 275 11.74 9.16 0.26
CA ALA A 275 10.58 8.89 1.11
C ALA A 275 10.83 9.32 2.56
N PHE A 276 11.97 8.93 3.14
CA PHE A 276 12.32 9.30 4.52
C PHE A 276 12.42 10.81 4.72
N ALA A 277 13.08 11.52 3.80
CA ALA A 277 13.19 12.98 3.84
C ALA A 277 11.81 13.66 3.71
N HIS A 278 10.93 13.15 2.85
CA HIS A 278 9.54 13.62 2.74
C HIS A 278 8.80 13.53 4.08
N ILE A 279 8.87 12.36 4.74
CA ILE A 279 8.19 12.08 6.00
C ILE A 279 8.67 13.04 7.12
N ARG A 280 9.98 13.25 7.20
CA ARG A 280 10.61 14.08 8.24
C ARG A 280 10.43 15.57 8.00
N SER A 281 10.25 16.00 6.76
CA SER A 281 10.11 17.41 6.42
C SER A 281 8.79 18.00 6.91
N ARG A 282 8.85 19.17 7.57
CA ARG A 282 7.65 19.94 7.96
C ARG A 282 7.19 20.93 6.89
N ARG A 283 8.05 21.28 5.94
CA ARG A 283 7.75 22.28 4.90
C ARG A 283 7.29 21.57 3.63
N THR A 284 6.15 22.01 3.08
CA THR A 284 5.55 21.44 1.87
C THR A 284 6.50 21.46 0.66
N VAL A 285 7.28 22.54 0.49
CA VAL A 285 8.29 22.61 -0.59
C VAL A 285 9.36 21.55 -0.41
N LEU A 286 9.92 21.41 0.79
CA LEU A 286 10.93 20.41 1.10
C LEU A 286 10.40 18.96 0.95
N GLN A 287 9.12 18.73 1.23
CA GLN A 287 8.46 17.44 0.98
C GLN A 287 8.44 17.11 -0.51
N MET A 288 8.11 18.07 -1.37
CA MET A 288 8.10 17.86 -2.82
C MET A 288 9.49 17.68 -3.38
N THR A 289 10.45 18.52 -2.98
CA THR A 289 11.84 18.38 -3.43
C THR A 289 12.44 17.04 -3.00
N ALA A 290 12.06 16.52 -1.83
CA ALA A 290 12.49 15.19 -1.37
C ALA A 290 11.96 14.06 -2.26
N LEU A 291 10.66 14.08 -2.61
CA LEU A 291 10.08 13.07 -3.51
C LEU A 291 10.67 13.16 -4.93
N LEU A 292 10.73 14.37 -5.50
CA LEU A 292 11.29 14.57 -6.83
C LEU A 292 12.78 14.28 -6.89
N GLY A 293 13.54 14.64 -5.85
CA GLY A 293 14.95 14.34 -5.72
C GLY A 293 15.21 12.83 -5.63
N GLY A 294 14.50 12.14 -4.73
CA GLY A 294 14.56 10.67 -4.61
C GLY A 294 14.27 9.97 -5.92
N MET A 295 13.13 10.31 -6.56
CA MET A 295 12.76 9.75 -7.87
C MET A 295 13.82 10.04 -8.93
N SER A 296 14.27 11.29 -9.07
CA SER A 296 15.21 11.67 -10.13
C SER A 296 16.53 10.93 -9.97
N LEU A 297 17.08 10.89 -8.75
CA LEU A 297 18.32 10.17 -8.47
C LEU A 297 18.17 8.65 -8.74
N SER A 298 17.05 8.05 -8.34
CA SER A 298 16.73 6.65 -8.65
C SER A 298 16.66 6.37 -10.16
N PHE A 299 16.05 7.26 -10.94
CA PHE A 299 15.98 7.16 -12.40
C PHE A 299 17.34 7.33 -13.07
N TRP A 300 18.18 8.23 -12.58
CA TRP A 300 19.55 8.38 -13.06
C TRP A 300 20.37 7.11 -12.84
N CYS A 301 20.20 6.43 -11.70
CA CYS A 301 20.83 5.12 -11.48
C CYS A 301 20.36 4.07 -12.49
N ALA A 302 19.08 4.06 -12.87
CA ALA A 302 18.56 3.17 -13.92
C ALA A 302 19.19 3.48 -15.29
N LEU A 303 19.36 4.77 -15.59
CA LEU A 303 20.00 5.20 -16.83
C LEU A 303 21.48 4.81 -16.87
N LEU A 304 22.20 5.00 -15.77
CA LEU A 304 23.61 4.61 -15.63
C LEU A 304 23.78 3.09 -15.73
N ASP A 305 22.86 2.32 -15.15
CA ASP A 305 22.87 0.87 -15.29
C ASP A 305 22.74 0.43 -16.74
N ARG A 306 21.76 1.00 -17.45
CA ARG A 306 21.54 0.75 -18.87
C ARG A 306 22.75 1.17 -19.71
N ALA A 307 23.34 2.33 -19.42
CA ALA A 307 24.54 2.81 -20.11
C ALA A 307 25.73 1.87 -19.88
N TYR A 308 25.93 1.41 -18.65
CA TYR A 308 26.99 0.46 -18.29
C TYR A 308 26.79 -0.90 -18.98
N PHE A 309 25.55 -1.43 -18.96
CA PHE A 309 25.20 -2.65 -19.66
C PHE A 309 25.48 -2.55 -21.17
N MET A 310 25.09 -1.45 -21.80
CA MET A 310 25.34 -1.23 -23.23
C MET A 310 26.82 -1.04 -23.55
N GLY A 311 27.59 -0.37 -22.68
CA GLY A 311 29.04 -0.26 -22.82
C GLY A 311 29.75 -1.63 -22.80
N GLY A 312 29.22 -2.57 -22.02
CA GLY A 312 29.69 -3.96 -22.00
C GLY A 312 29.36 -4.77 -23.27
N LEU A 313 28.42 -4.28 -24.12
CA LEU A 313 27.99 -4.94 -25.36
C LEU A 313 28.75 -4.46 -26.61
N GLY A 314 29.76 -3.59 -26.46
CA GLY A 314 30.44 -2.90 -27.56
C GLY A 314 31.08 -3.79 -28.63
N SER A 315 31.24 -5.10 -28.39
CA SER A 315 31.69 -6.07 -29.40
C SER A 315 30.56 -6.89 -30.05
N TRP A 316 29.36 -6.90 -29.48
CA TRP A 316 28.25 -7.78 -29.91
C TRP A 316 27.16 -7.06 -30.71
N ILE A 317 27.06 -5.72 -30.62
CA ILE A 317 26.03 -4.94 -31.32
C ILE A 317 26.69 -4.09 -32.41
N SER A 318 26.46 -4.46 -33.68
CA SER A 318 27.00 -3.80 -34.87
C SER A 318 26.31 -2.48 -35.24
N SER A 319 25.20 -2.12 -34.58
CA SER A 319 24.48 -0.87 -34.81
C SER A 319 24.19 -0.12 -33.51
N PRO A 320 24.70 1.11 -33.32
CA PRO A 320 24.42 1.93 -32.14
C PRO A 320 22.96 2.42 -32.03
N GLY A 321 22.04 1.98 -32.89
CA GLY A 321 20.62 2.34 -32.83
C GLY A 321 19.81 1.32 -32.04
N PRO A 322 19.79 1.41 -30.70
CA PRO A 322 18.53 1.70 -29.99
C PRO A 322 18.67 2.46 -28.64
N TRP A 323 19.86 2.87 -28.21
CA TRP A 323 20.05 3.42 -26.85
C TRP A 323 19.39 4.80 -26.65
N LEU A 324 19.44 5.68 -27.66
CA LEU A 324 18.75 6.99 -27.63
C LEU A 324 17.24 6.81 -27.47
N ALA A 325 16.66 5.78 -28.08
CA ALA A 325 15.24 5.45 -27.91
C ALA A 325 14.94 5.02 -26.47
N GLY A 326 15.84 4.23 -25.86
CA GLY A 326 15.78 3.86 -24.45
C GLY A 326 15.85 5.07 -23.51
N ILE A 327 16.80 5.99 -23.74
CA ILE A 327 16.88 7.26 -22.99
C ILE A 327 15.60 8.07 -23.15
N GLY A 328 15.13 8.22 -24.39
CA GLY A 328 13.90 8.96 -24.68
C GLY A 328 12.69 8.36 -23.97
N TRP A 329 12.59 7.03 -23.91
CA TRP A 329 11.54 6.33 -23.16
C TRP A 329 11.67 6.59 -21.65
N THR A 330 12.87 6.45 -21.08
CA THR A 330 13.12 6.70 -19.64
C THR A 330 12.83 8.16 -19.26
N LEU A 331 13.20 9.13 -20.11
CA LEU A 331 12.90 10.55 -19.89
C LEU A 331 11.40 10.85 -19.97
N LYS A 332 10.68 10.26 -20.94
CA LYS A 332 9.21 10.37 -21.02
C LYS A 332 8.54 9.82 -19.76
N LEU A 333 9.04 8.68 -19.27
CA LEU A 333 8.56 8.06 -18.04
C LEU A 333 8.80 8.95 -16.82
N TRP A 334 10.02 9.47 -16.66
CA TRP A 334 10.39 10.41 -15.60
C TRP A 334 9.54 11.70 -15.64
N ALA A 335 9.36 12.29 -16.82
CA ALA A 335 8.57 13.51 -16.97
C ALA A 335 7.09 13.27 -16.62
N SER A 336 6.52 12.14 -17.04
CA SER A 336 5.15 11.75 -16.70
C SER A 336 4.97 11.56 -15.19
N MET A 337 5.90 10.86 -14.54
CA MET A 337 5.86 10.68 -13.08
C MET A 337 6.06 12.00 -12.32
N THR A 338 6.94 12.88 -12.80
CA THR A 338 7.13 14.23 -12.26
C THR A 338 5.84 15.02 -12.30
N ALA A 339 5.15 15.02 -13.44
CA ALA A 339 3.87 15.70 -13.59
C ALA A 339 2.80 15.14 -12.64
N LEU A 340 2.71 13.81 -12.52
CA LEU A 340 1.76 13.14 -11.62
C LEU A 340 2.04 13.48 -10.15
N ILE A 341 3.30 13.42 -9.70
CA ILE A 341 3.68 13.75 -8.32
C ILE A 341 3.42 15.23 -8.01
N LEU A 342 3.66 16.14 -8.96
CA LEU A 342 3.44 17.57 -8.79
C LEU A 342 1.95 17.97 -8.82
N ALA A 343 1.09 17.23 -9.52
CA ALA A 343 -0.30 17.62 -9.71
C ALA A 343 -1.08 17.87 -8.39
N PRO A 344 -1.05 16.98 -7.38
CA PRO A 344 -1.74 17.25 -6.11
C PRO A 344 -1.20 18.47 -5.37
N PHE A 345 0.11 18.71 -5.45
CA PHE A 345 0.74 19.89 -4.84
C PHE A 345 0.24 21.18 -5.48
N LEU A 346 0.19 21.24 -6.82
CA LEU A 346 -0.30 22.40 -7.56
C LEU A 346 -1.79 22.66 -7.28
N ILE A 347 -2.60 21.60 -7.20
CA ILE A 347 -4.02 21.69 -6.79
C ILE A 347 -4.14 22.28 -5.38
N GLY A 348 -3.30 21.82 -4.45
CA GLY A 348 -3.26 22.35 -3.08
C GLY A 348 -2.86 23.82 -3.00
N LEU A 349 -1.92 24.28 -3.84
CA LEU A 349 -1.56 25.69 -3.95
C LEU A 349 -2.70 26.53 -4.52
N ALA A 350 -3.34 26.08 -5.60
CA ALA A 350 -4.48 26.76 -6.22
C ALA A 350 -5.66 26.87 -5.24
N HIS A 351 -5.95 25.81 -4.49
CA HIS A 351 -7.02 25.81 -3.49
C HIS A 351 -6.78 26.85 -2.39
N ARG A 352 -5.54 26.98 -1.89
CA ARG A 352 -5.16 27.99 -0.89
C ARG A 352 -5.22 29.41 -1.43
N ALA A 353 -4.94 29.60 -2.72
CA ALA A 353 -5.07 30.91 -3.37
C ALA A 353 -6.53 31.35 -3.52
N LEU A 354 -7.43 30.39 -3.81
CA LEU A 354 -8.87 30.64 -4.01
C LEU A 354 -9.67 30.76 -2.71
N THR A 355 -9.18 30.26 -1.58
CA THR A 355 -9.83 30.40 -0.28
C THR A 355 -9.24 31.63 0.43
N PRO A 356 -9.87 32.83 0.32
CA PRO A 356 -9.38 33.99 1.03
C PRO A 356 -9.31 33.66 2.52
N ARG A 357 -8.13 33.85 3.12
CA ARG A 357 -7.98 33.80 4.58
C ARG A 357 -9.01 34.78 5.14
N ARG A 358 -10.09 34.27 5.74
CA ARG A 358 -10.92 35.10 6.61
C ARG A 358 -9.96 35.66 7.65
N ALA A 359 -9.75 36.98 7.61
CA ALA A 359 -8.93 37.67 8.59
C ALA A 359 -9.48 37.29 9.96
N ALA A 360 -8.64 36.62 10.74
CA ALA A 360 -8.94 36.19 12.10
C ALA A 360 -8.78 37.37 13.06
#